data_AF-A0A9P9LG34-F1
#
_entry.id   AF-A0A9P9LG34-F1
#
_cell.length_a   1.000
_cell.length_b   1.000
_cell.length_c   1.000
_cell.angle_alpha   90.00
_cell.angle_beta   90.00
_cell.angle_gamma   90.00
#
_symmetry.space_group_name_H-M   'P 1'
#
loop_
_entity.id
_entity.type
_entity.pdbx_description
1 polymer ?
#
loop_
_entity_poly.entity_id
_entity_poly.type
_entity_poly.pdbx_seq_one_letter_code
_entity_poly.pdbx_strand_id
1 'polypeptide(L)' 'YFHAIITAFFECFFKCLSREVGIFGITSSYFGVVESITRMILHLHGFAWLSGNFSTINLSQRLRTDIPFRDRLITYI' A
#
# COMPACT_ATOMS: atom_id res chain seq x y z
N TYR A 1 -13.80 16.63 8.32
CA TYR A 1 -14.50 15.34 8.09
C TYR A 1 -13.59 14.33 7.41
N PHE A 2 -13.18 14.53 6.15
CA PHE A 2 -12.32 13.58 5.40
C PHE A 2 -11.06 13.15 6.16
N HIS A 3 -10.29 14.11 6.71
CA HIS A 3 -9.10 13.81 7.49
C HIS A 3 -9.39 12.85 8.67
N ALA A 4 -10.44 13.11 9.45
CA ALA A 4 -10.81 12.26 10.59
C ALA A 4 -11.17 10.83 10.16
N ILE A 5 -11.88 10.66 9.03
CA ILE A 5 -12.21 9.34 8.49
C ILE A 5 -10.95 8.60 8.04
N ILE A 6 -10.06 9.26 7.31
CA ILE A 6 -8.82 8.63 6.83
C ILE A 6 -7.90 8.25 7.99
N THR A 7 -7.77 9.12 9.00
CA THR A 7 -7.02 8.80 10.21
C THR A 7 -7.60 7.57 10.90
N ALA A 8 -8.91 7.55 11.15
CA ALA A 8 -9.58 6.39 11.76
C ALA A 8 -9.44 5.11 10.90
N PHE A 9 -9.45 5.24 9.57
CA PHE A 9 -9.23 4.13 8.66
C PHE A 9 -7.84 3.51 8.86
N PHE A 10 -6.79 4.33 8.90
CA PHE A 10 -5.42 3.85 9.11
C PHE A 10 -5.15 3.36 10.53
N GLU A 11 -5.79 3.96 11.54
CA GLU A 11 -5.65 3.56 12.94
C GLU A 11 -6.40 2.26 13.25
N CYS A 12 -7.65 2.13 12.80
CA CYS A 12 -8.52 1.02 13.20
C CYS A 12 -8.39 -0.19 12.28
N PHE A 13 -8.30 0.01 10.97
CA PHE A 13 -8.30 -1.10 10.01
C PHE A 13 -6.88 -1.56 9.68
N PHE A 14 -6.02 -0.64 9.23
CA PHE A 14 -4.64 -0.99 8.89
C PHE A 14 -3.71 -1.12 10.09
N LYS A 15 -4.07 -0.48 11.22
CA LYS A 15 -3.24 -0.40 12.42
C LYS A 15 -1.81 0.10 12.14
N CYS A 16 -1.65 0.99 11.17
CA CYS A 16 -0.34 1.47 10.70
C CYS A 16 0.48 2.15 11.80
N LEU A 17 -0.20 2.81 12.74
CA LEU A 17 0.44 3.62 13.77
C LEU A 17 0.81 2.81 15.03
N SER A 18 0.09 1.71 15.31
CA SER A 18 0.30 0.89 16.50
C SER A 18 1.18 -0.34 16.26
N ARG A 19 1.56 -0.64 15.00
CA ARG A 19 2.28 -1.87 14.59
C ARG A 19 1.60 -3.17 14.99
N GLU A 20 0.32 -3.10 15.34
CA GLU A 20 -0.51 -4.27 15.58
C GLU A 20 -0.99 -4.90 14.27
N VAL A 21 -1.51 -6.12 14.35
CA VAL A 21 -2.09 -6.80 13.19
C VAL A 21 -3.41 -6.11 12.82
N GLY A 22 -3.44 -5.46 11.66
CA GLY A 22 -4.65 -4.93 11.06
C GLY A 22 -5.43 -5.99 10.29
N ILE A 23 -6.56 -5.60 9.69
CA ILE A 23 -7.43 -6.51 8.92
C ILE A 23 -6.73 -7.12 7.69
N PHE A 24 -5.70 -6.44 7.18
CA PHE A 24 -4.88 -6.89 6.06
C PHE A 24 -3.55 -7.53 6.53
N GLY A 25 -3.29 -7.59 7.83
CA GLY A 25 -2.02 -8.02 8.41
C GLY A 25 -1.17 -6.87 8.95
N ILE A 26 0.13 -7.12 9.16
CA ILE A 26 1.07 -6.11 9.69
C ILE A 26 1.56 -5.24 8.53
N THR A 27 1.24 -3.96 8.54
CA THR A 27 1.72 -3.00 7.52
C THR A 27 3.19 -2.67 7.76
N SER A 28 4.05 -2.91 6.76
CA SER A 28 5.50 -2.61 6.83
C SER A 28 5.82 -1.20 6.33
N SER A 29 5.14 -0.74 5.28
CA SER A 29 5.24 0.63 4.77
C SER A 29 3.96 1.02 4.04
N TYR A 30 3.72 2.32 3.91
CA TYR A 30 2.58 2.86 3.17
C TYR A 30 2.95 4.19 2.52
N PHE A 31 2.27 4.51 1.43
CA PHE A 31 2.35 5.78 0.72
C PHE A 31 0.94 6.18 0.27
N GLY A 32 0.59 7.44 0.40
CA GLY A 32 -0.70 7.93 -0.06
C GLY A 32 -0.69 9.41 -0.36
N VAL A 33 -1.55 9.82 -1.28
CA VAL A 33 -1.79 11.20 -1.69
C VAL A 33 -3.28 11.49 -1.62
N VAL A 34 -3.61 12.72 -1.24
CA VAL A 34 -4.98 13.21 -1.30
C VAL A 34 -5.15 13.94 -2.62
N GLU A 35 -6.11 13.49 -3.41
CA GLU A 35 -6.43 14.01 -4.72
C GLU A 35 -7.84 14.62 -4.69
N SER A 36 -8.05 15.71 -5.41
CA SER A 36 -9.39 16.20 -5.70
C SER A 36 -9.85 15.62 -7.05
N ILE A 37 -10.90 14.82 -7.04
CA ILE A 37 -11.54 14.37 -8.28
C ILE A 37 -12.51 15.45 -8.81
N THR A 38 -13.12 15.20 -9.98
CA THR A 38 -14.16 16.07 -10.53
C THR A 38 -15.24 16.35 -9.49
N ARG A 39 -15.63 17.63 -9.37
CA ARG A 39 -16.57 18.16 -8.36
C ARG A 39 -16.01 18.31 -6.92
N MET A 40 -14.69 18.47 -6.75
CA MET A 40 -14.05 18.83 -5.47
C MET A 40 -14.21 17.81 -4.33
N ILE A 41 -14.51 16.55 -4.67
CA ILE A 41 -14.51 15.46 -3.68
C ILE A 41 -13.07 15.04 -3.42
N LEU A 42 -12.70 14.91 -2.14
CA LEU A 42 -11.38 14.41 -1.75
C LEU A 42 -11.36 12.89 -1.82
N HIS A 43 -10.32 12.36 -2.45
CA HIS A 43 -10.03 10.94 -2.60
C HIS A 43 -8.63 10.66 -2.06
N LEU A 44 -8.48 9.57 -1.31
CA LEU A 44 -7.16 9.08 -0.90
C LEU A 44 -6.73 7.99 -1.88
N HIS A 45 -5.67 8.26 -2.65
CA HIS A 45 -5.02 7.25 -3.48
C HIS A 45 -3.74 6.80 -2.77
N GLY A 46 -3.54 5.49 -2.57
CA GLY A 46 -2.33 5.02 -1.93
C GLY A 46 -2.06 3.53 -2.09
N PHE A 47 -0.87 3.15 -1.66
CA PHE A 47 -0.38 1.78 -1.60
C PHE A 47 0.09 1.47 -0.18
N ALA A 48 -0.13 0.24 0.26
CA ALA A 48 0.38 -0.28 1.52
C ALA A 48 1.06 -1.63 1.27
N TRP A 49 2.25 -1.80 1.85
CA TRP A 49 2.99 -3.06 1.83
C TRP A 49 2.79 -3.78 3.15
N LEU A 50 2.45 -5.04 3.05
CA LEU A 50 2.29 -5.91 4.21
C LEU A 50 3.58 -6.68 4.47
N SER A 51 3.88 -6.93 5.74
CA SER A 51 5.02 -7.71 6.19
C SER A 51 4.97 -9.12 5.59
N GLY A 52 6.13 -9.65 5.19
CA GLY A 52 6.25 -10.92 4.46
C GLY A 52 6.25 -10.78 2.94
N ASN A 53 5.92 -9.60 2.39
CA ASN A 53 6.08 -9.31 0.96
C ASN A 53 7.45 -8.71 0.64
N PHE A 54 7.80 -8.68 -0.65
CA PHE A 54 8.95 -7.92 -1.13
C PHE A 54 8.78 -6.44 -0.80
N SER A 55 9.86 -5.83 -0.28
CA SER A 55 9.95 -4.37 -0.27
C SER A 55 9.96 -3.83 -1.70
N THR A 56 9.61 -2.56 -1.88
CA THR A 56 9.69 -1.88 -3.20
C THR A 56 11.07 -1.99 -3.83
N ILE A 57 12.13 -1.83 -3.04
CA ILE A 57 13.52 -1.94 -3.48
C ILE A 57 13.82 -3.38 -3.94
N ASN A 58 13.46 -4.37 -3.13
CA ASN A 58 13.74 -5.78 -3.43
C ASN A 58 12.94 -6.25 -4.63
N LEU A 59 11.68 -5.83 -4.76
CA LEU A 59 10.84 -6.12 -5.92
C LEU A 59 11.44 -5.51 -7.19
N SER A 60 11.84 -4.24 -7.15
CA SER A 60 12.47 -3.55 -8.29
C SER A 60 13.77 -4.24 -8.72
N GLN A 61 14.63 -4.57 -7.76
CA GLN A 61 15.87 -5.29 -8.04
C GLN A 61 15.58 -6.65 -8.67
N ARG A 62 14.66 -7.43 -8.08
CA ARG A 62 14.34 -8.77 -8.57
C ARG A 62 13.70 -8.74 -9.97
N LEU A 63 12.86 -7.75 -10.27
CA LEU A 63 12.32 -7.56 -11.61
C LEU A 63 13.39 -7.27 -12.67
N ARG A 64 14.51 -6.67 -12.28
CA ARG A 64 15.64 -6.39 -13.18
C ARG A 64 16.57 -7.59 -13.34
N THR A 65 16.77 -8.37 -12.26
CA THR A 65 17.79 -9.43 -12.22
C THR A 65 17.25 -10.84 -12.49
N ASP A 66 15.96 -11.09 -12.28
CA ASP A 66 15.32 -12.42 -12.38
C ASP A 66 14.25 -12.39 -13.47
N ILE A 67 14.68 -12.67 -14.71
CA ILE A 67 13.81 -12.68 -15.91
C ILE A 67 12.64 -13.67 -15.76
N PRO A 68 12.85 -14.94 -15.35
CA PRO A 68 11.75 -15.87 -15.16
C PRO A 68 10.73 -15.38 -14.13
N PHE A 69 11.17 -14.77 -13.03
CA PHE A 69 10.26 -14.15 -12.06
C PHE A 69 9.46 -13.00 -12.67
N ARG A 70 10.12 -12.10 -13.39
CA ARG A 70 9.47 -10.96 -14.05
C ARG A 70 8.38 -11.42 -15.02
N ASP A 71 8.69 -12.40 -15.86
CA ASP A 71 7.77 -12.86 -16.90
C ASP A 71 6.53 -13.55 -16.30
N ARG A 72 6.71 -14.30 -15.20
CA ARG A 72 5.57 -14.85 -14.43
C ARG A 72 4.73 -13.76 -13.78
N LEU A 73 5.36 -12.73 -13.21
CA LEU A 73 4.66 -11.61 -12.60
C LEU A 73 3.80 -10.86 -13.63
N ILE A 74 4.35 -10.56 -14.80
CA ILE A 74 3.62 -9.88 -15.89
C ILE A 74 2.43 -10.70 -16.37
N THR A 75 2.56 -12.04 -16.42
CA THR A 75 1.46 -12.93 -16.84
C THR A 75 0.35 -13.02 -15.80
N TYR A 76 0.66 -12.78 -14.52
CA TYR A 76 -0.30 -12.86 -13.42
C TYR A 76 -1.15 -11.58 -13.27
N ILE A 77 -0.64 -10.43 -13.71
CA ILE A 77 -1.33 -9.13 -13.69
C ILE A 77 -2.21 -9.00 -14.93
#